data_AF-A0A106BXS4-F1
#
_entry.id   AF-A0A106BXS4-F1
#
_cell.length_a   1.000
_cell.length_b   1.000
_cell.length_c   1.000
_cell.angle_alpha   90.00
_cell.angle_beta   90.00
_cell.angle_gamma   90.00
#
_symmetry.space_group_name_H-M   'P 1'
#
loop_
_entity.id
_entity.type
_entity.pdbx_description
1 polymer ?
#
loop_
_entity_poly.entity_id
_entity_poly.type
_entity_poly.pdbx_seq_one_letter_code
_entity_poly.pdbx_strand_id
1 'polypeptide(L)'
;MPDLEYRKGVLLAICAYTIWGVAPLYFKLLHHVPATEILMHRVIWSFIFMVILMQFIGGFSRLRLILKQPKQLLILLITSVLIAANWLLFIWAVNNDHMLDASLGYFINPLFNVLLGMVFLGERLRKLQWVAVALASIGVLVQLVSFGSIPLVSLALAASFGFYGLLRKKVNIDAKSGLLVETAILLPIALGYLFITLDSSTTSMLTNTLDLNLLLVAAGIVTTIPLLCFAGSAVRIPFSILGFFQYIGPSIMFILAVKLFNEPFDIEKGITFGFIWGALVIFVGDMILQRQRRNALAKASA
;
A
#
# COMPACT_ATOMS: atom_id res chain seq x y z
N MET A 1 -18.64 4.15 -20.76
CA MET A 1 -18.56 3.39 -19.48
C MET A 1 -17.12 3.12 -18.96
N PRO A 2 -16.10 2.73 -19.76
CA PRO A 2 -14.75 2.43 -19.22
C PRO A 2 -14.05 3.62 -18.54
N ASP A 3 -14.42 4.87 -18.88
CA ASP A 3 -13.83 6.06 -18.27
C ASP A 3 -14.23 6.27 -16.80
N LEU A 4 -15.42 5.82 -16.38
CA LEU A 4 -15.90 6.02 -15.00
C LEU A 4 -15.17 5.10 -14.02
N GLU A 5 -15.05 3.80 -14.35
CA GLU A 5 -14.32 2.85 -13.50
C GLU A 5 -12.83 3.19 -13.43
N TYR A 6 -12.24 3.67 -14.53
CA TYR A 6 -10.88 4.17 -14.53
C TYR A 6 -10.71 5.37 -13.58
N ARG A 7 -11.59 6.37 -13.66
CA ARG A 7 -11.56 7.54 -12.76
C ARG A 7 -11.72 7.15 -11.29
N LYS A 8 -12.65 6.22 -10.99
CA LYS A 8 -12.80 5.67 -9.63
C LYS A 8 -11.51 5.02 -9.17
N GLY A 9 -10.86 4.22 -10.02
CA GLY A 9 -9.58 3.60 -9.70
C GLY A 9 -8.47 4.62 -9.40
N VAL A 10 -8.38 5.70 -10.18
CA VAL A 10 -7.44 6.81 -9.92
C VAL A 10 -7.72 7.47 -8.57
N LEU A 11 -8.97 7.82 -8.28
CA LEU A 11 -9.33 8.43 -6.99
C LEU A 11 -9.00 7.51 -5.81
N LEU A 12 -9.31 6.21 -5.95
CA LEU A 12 -8.96 5.22 -4.93
C LEU A 12 -7.44 5.10 -4.74
N ALA A 13 -6.64 5.16 -5.80
CA ALA A 13 -5.18 5.17 -5.67
C ALA A 13 -4.70 6.41 -4.88
N ILE A 14 -5.17 7.60 -5.26
CA ILE A 14 -4.82 8.85 -4.58
C ILE A 14 -5.20 8.78 -3.10
N CYS A 15 -6.41 8.33 -2.77
CA CYS A 15 -6.84 8.16 -1.39
C CYS A 15 -5.92 7.19 -0.63
N ALA A 16 -5.62 6.01 -1.20
CA ALA A 16 -4.78 5.01 -0.55
C ALA A 16 -3.39 5.57 -0.20
N TYR A 17 -2.70 6.15 -1.19
CA TYR A 17 -1.33 6.61 -1.00
C TYR A 17 -1.23 7.92 -0.23
N THR A 18 -2.28 8.75 -0.24
CA THR A 18 -2.36 9.93 0.63
C THR A 18 -2.51 9.52 2.09
N ILE A 19 -3.42 8.59 2.40
CA ILE A 19 -3.62 8.09 3.76
C ILE A 19 -2.33 7.42 4.26
N TRP A 20 -1.68 6.58 3.45
CA TRP A 20 -0.38 6.02 3.82
C TRP A 20 0.70 7.08 4.00
N GLY A 21 0.72 8.13 3.17
CA GLY A 21 1.67 9.24 3.30
C GLY A 21 1.56 9.99 4.62
N VAL A 22 0.35 10.16 5.16
CA VAL A 22 0.11 10.82 6.45
C VAL A 22 0.09 9.87 7.66
N ALA A 23 0.10 8.55 7.42
CA ALA A 23 0.05 7.54 8.47
C ALA A 23 1.16 7.67 9.55
N PRO A 24 2.39 8.15 9.25
CA PRO A 24 3.40 8.38 10.28
C PRO A 24 2.94 9.32 11.40
N LEU A 25 2.06 10.30 11.11
CA LEU A 25 1.50 11.19 12.13
C LEU A 25 0.69 10.41 13.18
N TYR A 26 -0.11 9.47 12.72
CA TYR A 26 -0.92 8.60 13.57
C TYR A 26 -0.04 7.62 14.36
N PHE A 27 0.91 6.95 13.71
CA PHE A 27 1.79 5.99 14.39
C PHE A 27 2.72 6.64 15.40
N LYS A 28 3.06 7.93 15.25
CA LYS A 28 3.79 8.70 16.27
C LYS A 28 3.02 8.80 17.59
N LEU A 29 1.69 8.79 17.58
CA LEU A 29 0.87 8.76 18.79
C LEU A 29 0.97 7.42 19.55
N LEU A 30 1.34 6.34 18.84
CA LEU A 30 1.47 4.99 19.36
C LEU A 30 2.94 4.58 19.62
N HIS A 31 3.90 5.50 19.59
CA HIS A 31 5.33 5.15 19.62
C HIS A 31 5.78 4.39 20.89
N HIS A 32 5.04 4.48 21.99
CA HIS A 32 5.31 3.75 23.23
C HIS A 32 4.79 2.30 23.22
N VAL A 33 3.97 1.93 22.23
CA VAL A 33 3.39 0.59 22.10
C VAL A 33 4.30 -0.25 21.20
N PRO A 34 4.62 -1.49 21.58
CA PRO A 34 5.39 -2.40 20.72
C PRO A 34 4.74 -2.54 19.33
N ALA A 35 5.55 -2.43 18.27
CA ALA A 35 5.05 -2.46 16.89
C ALA A 35 4.31 -3.77 16.54
N THR A 36 4.70 -4.88 17.17
CA THR A 36 4.02 -6.18 17.05
C THR A 36 2.62 -6.15 17.65
N GLU A 37 2.43 -5.51 18.81
CA GLU A 37 1.11 -5.33 19.42
C GLU A 37 0.20 -4.45 18.55
N ILE A 38 0.73 -3.34 18.05
CA ILE A 38 0.02 -2.48 17.09
C ILE A 38 -0.42 -3.31 15.88
N LEU A 39 0.45 -4.18 15.34
CA LEU A 39 0.12 -5.05 14.22
C LEU A 39 -1.04 -6.02 14.53
N MET A 40 -1.03 -6.66 15.70
CA MET A 40 -2.10 -7.59 16.07
C MET A 40 -3.43 -6.88 16.29
N HIS A 41 -3.43 -5.74 16.99
CA HIS A 41 -4.62 -4.89 17.11
C HIS A 41 -5.13 -4.43 15.75
N ARG A 42 -4.23 -4.04 14.83
CA ARG A 42 -4.61 -3.71 13.45
C ARG A 42 -5.36 -4.86 12.81
N VAL A 43 -4.87 -6.10 12.87
CA VAL A 43 -5.55 -7.26 12.25
C VAL A 43 -6.94 -7.48 12.84
N ILE A 44 -7.06 -7.50 14.17
CA ILE A 44 -8.33 -7.76 14.87
C ILE A 44 -9.36 -6.67 14.55
N TRP A 45 -8.98 -5.41 14.71
CA TRP A 45 -9.89 -4.29 14.48
C TRP A 45 -10.19 -4.08 13.00
N SER A 46 -9.27 -4.46 12.10
CA SER A 46 -9.55 -4.51 10.66
C SER A 46 -10.63 -5.54 10.34
N PHE A 47 -10.56 -6.74 10.91
CA PHE A 47 -11.59 -7.77 10.73
C PHE A 47 -12.95 -7.28 11.22
N ILE A 48 -13.02 -6.75 12.46
CA ILE A 48 -14.25 -6.22 13.05
C ILE A 48 -14.82 -5.08 12.20
N PHE A 49 -13.99 -4.12 11.81
CA PHE A 49 -14.38 -3.02 10.93
C PHE A 49 -14.93 -3.53 9.59
N MET A 50 -14.27 -4.53 8.98
CA MET A 50 -14.73 -5.12 7.72
C MET A 50 -16.06 -5.84 7.84
N VAL A 51 -16.31 -6.56 8.93
CA VAL A 51 -17.60 -7.19 9.21
C VAL A 51 -18.70 -6.14 9.34
N ILE A 52 -18.46 -5.09 10.14
CA ILE A 52 -19.41 -3.98 10.32
C ILE A 52 -19.67 -3.30 8.97
N LEU A 53 -18.63 -2.97 8.21
CA LEU A 53 -18.74 -2.36 6.88
C LEU A 53 -19.59 -3.22 5.93
N MET A 54 -19.41 -4.54 5.94
CA MET A 54 -20.19 -5.45 5.11
C MET A 54 -21.64 -5.62 5.57
N GLN A 55 -21.97 -5.40 6.84
CA GLN A 55 -23.36 -5.36 7.30
C GLN A 55 -24.12 -4.20 6.69
N PHE A 56 -23.49 -3.03 6.56
CA PHE A 56 -24.12 -1.84 5.98
C PHE A 56 -24.10 -1.81 4.44
N ILE A 57 -22.97 -2.18 3.83
CA ILE A 57 -22.78 -2.10 2.37
C ILE A 57 -23.23 -3.39 1.65
N GLY A 58 -23.37 -4.48 2.39
CA GLY A 58 -23.65 -5.80 1.85
C GLY A 58 -22.43 -6.48 1.22
N GLY A 59 -22.67 -7.62 0.58
CA GLY A 59 -21.62 -8.42 -0.09
C GLY A 59 -21.41 -9.82 0.50
N PHE A 60 -22.11 -10.19 1.57
CA PHE A 60 -22.02 -11.54 2.15
C PHE A 60 -22.38 -12.64 1.16
N SER A 61 -23.31 -12.41 0.23
CA SER A 61 -23.62 -13.38 -0.83
C SER A 61 -22.40 -13.65 -1.72
N ARG A 62 -21.62 -12.62 -2.05
CA ARG A 62 -20.38 -12.76 -2.84
C ARG A 62 -19.30 -13.46 -2.04
N LEU A 63 -19.16 -13.14 -0.75
CA LEU A 63 -18.27 -13.84 0.17
C LEU A 63 -18.56 -15.35 0.21
N ARG A 64 -19.83 -15.75 0.35
CA ARG A 64 -20.22 -17.18 0.32
C ARG A 64 -19.83 -17.88 -0.98
N LEU A 65 -19.86 -17.19 -2.11
CA LEU A 65 -19.41 -17.74 -3.39
C LEU A 65 -17.88 -17.94 -3.41
N ILE A 66 -17.12 -16.98 -2.91
CA ILE A 66 -15.66 -17.06 -2.82
C ILE A 66 -15.24 -18.23 -1.92
N LEU A 67 -15.91 -18.42 -0.78
CA LEU A 67 -15.66 -19.53 0.15
C LEU A 67 -15.86 -20.92 -0.48
N LYS A 68 -16.60 -21.02 -1.59
CA LYS A 68 -16.81 -22.27 -2.33
C LYS A 68 -15.80 -22.47 -3.46
N GLN A 69 -14.89 -21.52 -3.70
CA GLN A 69 -13.93 -21.55 -4.80
C GLN A 69 -12.50 -21.78 -4.26
N PRO A 70 -12.00 -23.04 -4.25
CA PRO A 70 -10.73 -23.36 -3.60
C PRO A 70 -9.54 -22.62 -4.22
N LYS A 71 -9.56 -22.39 -5.53
CA LYS A 71 -8.51 -21.61 -6.22
C LYS A 71 -8.45 -20.15 -5.75
N GLN A 72 -9.61 -19.53 -5.53
CA GLN A 72 -9.68 -18.16 -5.03
C GLN A 72 -9.22 -18.08 -3.57
N LEU A 73 -9.63 -19.04 -2.75
CA LEU A 73 -9.19 -19.14 -1.36
C LEU A 73 -7.67 -19.35 -1.25
N LEU A 74 -7.09 -20.19 -2.10
CA LEU A 74 -5.65 -20.40 -2.12
C LEU A 74 -4.91 -19.10 -2.46
N ILE A 75 -5.39 -18.34 -3.45
CA ILE A 75 -4.79 -17.04 -3.76
C ILE A 75 -4.95 -16.06 -2.59
N LEU A 76 -6.11 -16.02 -1.93
CA LEU A 76 -6.34 -15.16 -0.76
C LEU A 76 -5.49 -15.57 0.44
N LEU A 77 -5.22 -16.86 0.63
CA LEU A 77 -4.28 -17.35 1.62
C LEU A 77 -2.87 -16.87 1.31
N ILE A 78 -2.43 -17.01 0.06
CA ILE A 78 -1.11 -16.53 -0.38
C ILE A 78 -1.00 -15.00 -0.19
N THR A 79 -2.01 -14.23 -0.57
CA THR A 79 -1.99 -12.77 -0.38
C THR A 79 -2.00 -12.39 1.09
N SER A 80 -2.70 -13.13 1.96
CA SER A 80 -2.66 -12.95 3.42
C SER A 80 -1.26 -13.18 3.98
N VAL A 81 -0.58 -14.23 3.53
CA VAL A 81 0.79 -14.53 3.94
C VAL A 81 1.75 -13.46 3.43
N LEU A 82 1.63 -13.03 2.17
CA LEU A 82 2.48 -11.99 1.59
C LEU A 82 2.35 -10.66 2.33
N ILE A 83 1.12 -10.23 2.65
CA ILE A 83 0.92 -8.96 3.34
C ILE A 83 1.35 -9.04 4.81
N ALA A 84 1.11 -10.17 5.48
CA ALA A 84 1.58 -10.38 6.86
C ALA A 84 3.11 -10.44 6.93
N ALA A 85 3.75 -11.17 6.01
CA ALA A 85 5.21 -11.21 5.90
C ALA A 85 5.80 -9.84 5.58
N ASN A 86 5.14 -9.05 4.72
CA ASN A 86 5.55 -7.68 4.44
C ASN A 86 5.55 -6.81 5.70
N TRP A 87 4.46 -6.85 6.49
CA TRP A 87 4.38 -6.10 7.74
C TRP A 87 5.38 -6.58 8.78
N LEU A 88 5.55 -7.89 8.93
CA LEU A 88 6.51 -8.45 9.88
C LEU A 88 7.95 -8.08 9.51
N LEU A 89 8.30 -8.16 8.22
CA LEU A 89 9.60 -7.75 7.72
C LEU A 89 9.86 -6.26 7.96
N PHE A 90 8.84 -5.42 7.76
CA PHE A 90 8.94 -3.99 8.07
C PHE A 90 9.20 -3.75 9.56
N ILE A 91 8.45 -4.41 10.44
CA ILE A 91 8.64 -4.30 11.90
C ILE A 91 10.03 -4.80 12.31
N TRP A 92 10.44 -5.95 11.78
CA TRP A 92 11.77 -6.51 12.02
C TRP A 92 12.86 -5.53 11.57
N ALA A 93 12.71 -4.91 10.40
CA ALA A 93 13.66 -3.96 9.87
C ALA A 93 13.78 -2.73 10.78
N VAL A 94 12.67 -2.17 11.27
CA VAL A 94 12.69 -1.06 12.22
C VAL A 94 13.35 -1.46 13.54
N ASN A 95 13.05 -2.66 14.05
CA ASN A 95 13.58 -3.13 15.34
C ASN A 95 15.07 -3.54 15.31
N ASN A 96 15.65 -3.75 14.13
CA ASN A 96 17.05 -4.14 13.96
C ASN A 96 17.88 -3.04 13.28
N ASP A 97 17.46 -1.78 13.39
CA ASP A 97 18.15 -0.61 12.82
C ASP A 97 18.28 -0.58 11.27
N HIS A 98 17.48 -1.40 10.57
CA HIS A 98 17.35 -1.44 9.10
C HIS A 98 16.24 -0.50 8.58
N MET A 99 15.99 0.62 9.26
CA MET A 99 14.94 1.57 8.86
C MET A 99 15.22 2.22 7.50
N LEU A 100 16.50 2.46 7.17
CA LEU A 100 16.92 2.98 5.87
C LEU A 100 16.59 2.00 4.73
N ASP A 101 16.85 0.71 4.93
CA ASP A 101 16.46 -0.34 4.00
C ASP A 101 14.93 -0.37 3.82
N ALA A 102 14.17 -0.29 4.91
CA ALA A 102 12.72 -0.25 4.81
C ALA A 102 12.23 0.95 3.98
N SER A 103 12.84 2.13 4.17
CA SER A 103 12.56 3.35 3.40
C SER A 103 12.88 3.18 1.91
N LEU A 104 14.04 2.62 1.59
CA LEU A 104 14.44 2.28 0.21
C LEU A 104 13.44 1.37 -0.49
N GLY A 105 12.81 0.45 0.26
CA GLY A 105 11.75 -0.41 -0.26
C GLY A 105 10.60 0.39 -0.88
N TYR A 106 10.22 1.52 -0.28
CA TYR A 106 9.15 2.38 -0.81
C TYR A 106 9.53 3.15 -2.07
N PHE A 107 10.82 3.38 -2.32
CA PHE A 107 11.30 3.97 -3.57
C PHE A 107 11.36 2.95 -4.71
N ILE A 108 11.70 1.70 -4.38
CA ILE A 108 11.82 0.59 -5.35
C ILE A 108 10.46 0.02 -5.76
N ASN A 109 9.52 -0.12 -4.81
CA ASN A 109 8.21 -0.75 -5.01
C ASN A 109 7.38 -0.17 -6.20
N PRO A 110 7.30 1.15 -6.41
CA PRO A 110 6.65 1.74 -7.58
C PRO A 110 7.16 1.17 -8.92
N LEU A 111 8.49 1.09 -9.09
CA LEU A 111 9.13 0.55 -10.28
C LEU A 111 8.95 -0.96 -10.38
N PHE A 112 9.01 -1.65 -9.24
CA PHE A 112 8.75 -3.09 -9.19
C PHE A 112 7.32 -3.42 -9.65
N ASN A 113 6.33 -2.63 -9.26
CA ASN A 113 4.96 -2.77 -9.75
C ASN A 113 4.82 -2.53 -11.25
N VAL A 114 5.54 -1.55 -11.80
CA VAL A 114 5.60 -1.34 -13.25
C VAL A 114 6.17 -2.57 -13.94
N LEU A 115 7.29 -3.10 -13.45
CA LEU A 115 7.90 -4.32 -13.98
C LEU A 115 6.94 -5.51 -13.93
N LEU A 116 6.30 -5.76 -12.78
CA LEU A 116 5.32 -6.84 -12.62
C LEU A 116 4.13 -6.68 -13.56
N GLY A 117 3.64 -5.46 -13.75
CA GLY A 117 2.56 -5.17 -14.70
C GLY A 117 2.94 -5.51 -16.14
N MET A 118 4.15 -5.15 -16.56
CA MET A 118 4.64 -5.47 -17.90
C MET A 118 4.82 -6.98 -18.10
N VAL A 119 5.49 -7.65 -17.16
CA VAL A 119 5.87 -9.07 -17.30
C VAL A 119 4.67 -10.00 -17.13
N PHE A 120 3.84 -9.80 -16.11
CA PHE A 120 2.81 -10.77 -15.73
C PHE A 120 1.40 -10.44 -16.23
N LEU A 121 1.17 -9.19 -16.64
CA LEU A 121 -0.12 -8.72 -17.15
C LEU A 121 -0.06 -8.25 -18.61
N GLY A 122 1.14 -8.24 -19.21
CA GLY A 122 1.33 -7.80 -20.60
C GLY A 122 1.06 -6.32 -20.82
N GLU A 123 1.15 -5.50 -19.76
CA GLU A 123 0.93 -4.06 -19.88
C GLU A 123 2.04 -3.42 -20.73
N ARG A 124 1.65 -2.57 -21.69
CA ARG A 124 2.59 -1.86 -22.56
C ARG A 124 2.64 -0.40 -22.19
N LEU A 125 3.84 0.08 -21.88
CA LEU A 125 4.09 1.49 -21.60
C LEU A 125 4.18 2.31 -22.90
N ARG A 126 3.67 3.53 -22.84
CA ARG A 126 3.84 4.52 -23.90
C ARG A 126 5.22 5.18 -23.82
N LYS A 127 5.63 5.85 -24.90
CA LYS A 127 6.93 6.53 -24.99
C LYS A 127 7.19 7.49 -23.81
N LEU A 128 6.22 8.33 -23.45
CA LEU A 128 6.35 9.25 -22.32
C LEU A 128 6.38 8.53 -20.97
N GLN A 129 5.67 7.41 -20.82
CA GLN A 129 5.73 6.59 -19.61
C GLN A 129 7.09 5.92 -19.45
N TRP A 130 7.74 5.50 -20.54
CA TRP A 130 9.13 5.03 -20.51
C TRP A 130 10.11 6.11 -20.04
N VAL A 131 9.93 7.35 -20.49
CA VAL A 131 10.74 8.48 -20.00
C VAL A 131 10.52 8.68 -18.49
N ALA A 132 9.27 8.62 -18.02
CA ALA A 132 8.96 8.69 -16.59
C ALA A 132 9.60 7.54 -15.80
N VAL A 133 9.52 6.29 -16.30
CA VAL A 133 10.19 5.14 -15.67
C VAL A 133 11.70 5.35 -15.61
N ALA A 134 12.34 5.84 -16.69
CA ALA A 134 13.77 6.09 -16.71
C ALA A 134 14.18 7.14 -15.67
N LEU A 135 13.46 8.25 -15.56
CA LEU A 135 13.71 9.27 -14.55
C LEU A 135 13.55 8.73 -13.13
N ALA A 136 12.44 8.02 -12.86
CA ALA A 136 12.21 7.42 -11.56
C ALA A 136 13.30 6.40 -11.20
N SER A 137 13.72 5.56 -12.16
CA SER A 137 14.86 4.64 -12.00
C SER A 137 16.16 5.36 -11.68
N ILE A 138 16.46 6.49 -12.33
CA ILE A 138 17.65 7.29 -12.00
C ILE A 138 17.59 7.78 -10.55
N GLY A 139 16.45 8.32 -10.11
CA GLY A 139 16.28 8.74 -8.71
C GLY A 139 16.49 7.59 -7.72
N VAL A 140 15.89 6.43 -7.99
CA VAL A 140 16.08 5.22 -7.15
C VAL A 140 17.55 4.76 -7.15
N LEU A 141 18.24 4.82 -8.29
CA LEU A 141 19.65 4.46 -8.40
C LEU A 141 20.55 5.43 -7.61
N VAL A 142 20.27 6.72 -7.60
CA VAL A 142 20.99 7.70 -6.75
C VAL A 142 20.89 7.29 -5.29
N GLN A 143 19.68 6.99 -4.81
CA GLN A 143 19.48 6.54 -3.43
C GLN A 143 20.16 5.19 -3.15
N LEU A 144 20.17 4.28 -4.12
CA LEU A 144 20.82 2.97 -4.00
C LEU A 144 22.35 3.07 -3.91
N VAL A 145 22.96 3.97 -4.70
CA VAL A 145 24.40 4.22 -4.67
C VAL A 145 24.80 4.87 -3.34
N SER A 146 24.03 5.86 -2.90
CA SER A 146 24.17 6.49 -1.57
C SER A 146 24.11 5.46 -0.44
N PHE A 147 23.20 4.48 -0.55
CA PHE A 147 23.06 3.43 0.44
C PHE A 147 24.27 2.47 0.53
N GLY A 148 25.08 2.36 -0.52
CA GLY A 148 26.39 1.69 -0.48
C GLY A 148 26.36 0.16 -0.32
N SER A 149 25.19 -0.48 -0.29
CA SER A 149 25.07 -1.94 -0.15
C SER A 149 23.85 -2.50 -0.89
N ILE A 150 23.74 -3.84 -1.00
CA ILE A 150 22.59 -4.49 -1.63
C ILE A 150 21.42 -4.50 -0.63
N PRO A 151 20.29 -3.82 -0.93
CA PRO A 151 19.23 -3.61 0.05
C PRO A 151 18.24 -4.79 0.04
N LEU A 152 18.65 -5.92 0.61
CA LEU A 152 17.86 -7.16 0.62
C LEU A 152 16.47 -6.97 1.26
N VAL A 153 16.40 -6.23 2.36
CA VAL A 153 15.14 -5.93 3.05
C VAL A 153 14.22 -5.10 2.15
N SER A 154 14.74 -4.08 1.46
CA SER A 154 13.98 -3.26 0.51
C SER A 154 13.41 -4.08 -0.63
N LEU A 155 14.23 -4.98 -1.21
CA LEU A 155 13.83 -5.85 -2.30
C LEU A 155 12.77 -6.85 -1.84
N ALA A 156 12.90 -7.42 -0.65
CA ALA A 156 11.90 -8.32 -0.08
C ALA A 156 10.58 -7.61 0.25
N LEU A 157 10.62 -6.37 0.74
CA LEU A 157 9.43 -5.54 0.96
C LEU A 157 8.74 -5.18 -0.38
N ALA A 158 9.51 -4.74 -1.38
CA ALA A 158 8.98 -4.45 -2.71
C ALA A 158 8.39 -5.69 -3.37
N ALA A 159 9.07 -6.84 -3.26
CA ALA A 159 8.61 -8.11 -3.80
C ALA A 159 7.32 -8.58 -3.14
N SER A 160 7.28 -8.67 -1.82
CA SER A 160 6.11 -9.14 -1.08
C SER A 160 4.87 -8.29 -1.35
N PHE A 161 4.98 -6.96 -1.29
CA PHE A 161 3.86 -6.06 -1.56
C PHE A 161 3.48 -6.02 -3.06
N GLY A 162 4.46 -6.07 -3.96
CA GLY A 162 4.21 -6.07 -5.40
C GLY A 162 3.48 -7.34 -5.85
N PHE A 163 3.92 -8.51 -5.37
CA PHE A 163 3.24 -9.78 -5.64
C PHE A 163 1.87 -9.84 -4.96
N TYR A 164 1.71 -9.29 -3.75
CA TYR A 164 0.39 -9.11 -3.13
C TYR A 164 -0.55 -8.34 -4.07
N GLY A 165 -0.12 -7.17 -4.55
CA GLY A 165 -0.91 -6.34 -5.47
C GLY A 165 -1.22 -7.04 -6.79
N LEU A 166 -0.23 -7.73 -7.38
CA LEU A 166 -0.38 -8.48 -8.62
C LEU A 166 -1.41 -9.61 -8.49
N LEU A 167 -1.34 -10.41 -7.42
CA LEU A 167 -2.28 -11.50 -7.17
C LEU A 167 -3.69 -10.97 -6.89
N ARG A 168 -3.81 -9.89 -6.12
CA ARG A 168 -5.10 -9.19 -5.90
C ARG A 168 -5.73 -8.72 -7.20
N LYS A 169 -4.92 -8.21 -8.12
CA LYS A 169 -5.37 -7.80 -9.45
C LYS A 169 -5.80 -9.00 -10.29
N LYS A 170 -5.02 -10.10 -10.30
CA LYS A 170 -5.32 -11.31 -11.09
C LYS A 170 -6.54 -12.07 -10.61
N VAL A 171 -6.74 -12.18 -9.29
CA VAL A 171 -7.89 -12.91 -8.72
C VAL A 171 -9.22 -12.18 -8.95
N ASN A 172 -9.17 -10.87 -9.21
CA ASN A 172 -10.32 -10.01 -9.54
C ASN A 172 -11.51 -10.18 -8.58
N ILE A 173 -11.20 -10.32 -7.30
CA ILE A 173 -12.18 -10.31 -6.21
C ILE A 173 -12.38 -8.87 -5.78
N ASP A 174 -13.63 -8.51 -5.46
CA ASP A 174 -13.93 -7.17 -4.99
C ASP A 174 -13.21 -6.88 -3.67
N ALA A 175 -12.70 -5.66 -3.53
CA ALA A 175 -11.75 -5.28 -2.48
C ALA A 175 -12.22 -5.70 -1.07
N LYS A 176 -13.48 -5.43 -0.75
CA LYS A 176 -14.09 -5.73 0.56
C LYS A 176 -14.14 -7.22 0.88
N SER A 177 -14.65 -8.05 -0.04
CA SER A 177 -14.74 -9.49 0.20
C SER A 177 -13.37 -10.11 0.39
N GLY A 178 -12.40 -9.74 -0.46
CA GLY A 178 -11.04 -10.27 -0.35
C GLY A 178 -10.35 -9.85 0.94
N LEU A 179 -10.47 -8.59 1.35
CA LEU A 179 -9.82 -8.08 2.57
C LEU A 179 -10.46 -8.64 3.85
N LEU A 180 -11.77 -8.88 3.85
CA LEU A 180 -12.42 -9.58 4.96
C LEU A 180 -11.88 -11.01 5.10
N VAL A 181 -11.71 -11.75 4.00
CA VAL A 181 -11.13 -13.10 4.05
C VAL A 181 -9.68 -13.05 4.53
N GLU A 182 -8.87 -12.11 4.04
CA GLU A 182 -7.47 -11.98 4.46
C GLU A 182 -7.34 -11.69 5.95
N THR A 183 -8.13 -10.74 6.46
CA THR A 183 -8.14 -10.41 7.89
C THR A 183 -8.72 -11.56 8.73
N ALA A 184 -9.70 -12.31 8.23
CA ALA A 184 -10.23 -13.50 8.89
C ALA A 184 -9.19 -14.63 8.99
N ILE A 185 -8.34 -14.81 7.97
CA ILE A 185 -7.25 -15.80 7.98
C ILE A 185 -6.18 -15.42 9.01
N LEU A 186 -5.86 -14.13 9.14
CA LEU A 186 -4.87 -13.64 10.09
C LEU A 186 -5.40 -13.52 11.52
N LEU A 187 -6.72 -13.46 11.70
CA LEU A 187 -7.37 -13.25 12.99
C LEU A 187 -6.97 -14.28 14.07
N PRO A 188 -6.94 -15.60 13.82
CA PRO A 188 -6.53 -16.58 14.84
C PRO A 188 -5.10 -16.37 15.32
N ILE A 189 -4.20 -15.97 14.42
CA ILE A 189 -2.80 -15.69 14.74
C ILE A 189 -2.71 -14.44 15.63
N ALA A 190 -3.46 -13.38 15.29
CA ALA A 190 -3.48 -12.15 16.08
C ALA A 190 -4.08 -12.35 17.48
N LEU A 191 -5.19 -13.10 17.57
CA LEU A 191 -5.79 -13.46 18.86
C LEU A 191 -4.88 -14.36 19.69
N GLY A 192 -4.24 -15.35 19.07
CA GLY A 192 -3.29 -16.23 19.75
C GLY A 192 -2.09 -15.47 20.31
N TYR A 193 -1.54 -14.52 19.54
CA TYR A 193 -0.45 -13.66 20.03
C TYR A 193 -0.87 -12.84 21.25
N LEU A 194 -1.98 -12.10 21.16
CA LEU A 194 -2.44 -11.28 22.29
C LEU A 194 -2.79 -12.12 23.52
N PHE A 195 -3.29 -13.35 23.34
CA PHE A 195 -3.54 -14.28 24.45
C PHE A 195 -2.25 -14.72 25.15
N ILE A 196 -1.17 -14.92 24.41
CA ILE A 196 0.14 -15.32 24.97
C ILE A 196 0.85 -14.11 25.60
N THR A 197 0.61 -12.89 25.13
CA THR A 197 1.26 -11.66 25.61
C THR A 197 0.42 -10.84 26.58
N LEU A 198 -0.61 -11.44 27.19
CA LEU A 198 -1.53 -10.76 28.13
C LEU A 198 -0.83 -10.04 29.29
N ASP A 199 0.34 -10.53 29.71
CA ASP A 199 1.12 -9.99 30.82
C ASP A 199 1.94 -8.74 30.45
N SER A 200 1.96 -8.33 29.18
CA SER A 200 2.62 -7.07 28.77
C SER A 200 1.77 -5.86 29.14
N SER A 201 2.43 -4.75 29.49
CA SER A 201 1.81 -3.54 30.03
C SER A 201 0.77 -2.88 29.11
N THR A 202 0.81 -3.16 27.82
CA THR A 202 -0.02 -2.51 26.79
C THR A 202 -0.95 -3.45 26.04
N THR A 203 -0.81 -4.77 26.19
CA THR A 203 -1.67 -5.76 25.51
C THR A 203 -3.08 -5.81 26.12
N SER A 204 -3.20 -5.64 27.44
CA SER A 204 -4.51 -5.68 28.10
C SER A 204 -5.25 -4.35 27.93
N MET A 205 -6.25 -4.35 27.05
CA MET A 205 -7.12 -3.19 26.86
C MET A 205 -7.95 -2.85 28.12
N LEU A 206 -8.07 -3.76 29.09
CA LEU A 206 -8.77 -3.49 30.35
C LEU A 206 -7.96 -2.59 31.29
N THR A 207 -6.62 -2.60 31.17
CA THR A 207 -5.72 -1.81 32.01
C THR A 207 -5.23 -0.52 31.34
N ASN A 208 -5.36 -0.44 30.01
CA ASN A 208 -4.99 0.73 29.23
C ASN A 208 -5.95 1.92 29.47
N THR A 209 -5.45 3.14 29.24
CA THR A 209 -6.32 4.32 29.18
C THR A 209 -7.30 4.22 28.01
N LEU A 210 -8.45 4.88 28.13
CA LEU A 210 -9.45 4.92 27.06
C LEU A 210 -8.87 5.49 25.76
N ASP A 211 -8.05 6.54 25.85
CA ASP A 211 -7.41 7.17 24.70
C ASP A 211 -6.49 6.20 23.96
N LEU A 212 -5.66 5.44 24.67
CA LEU A 212 -4.79 4.43 24.07
C LEU A 212 -5.61 3.34 23.38
N ASN A 213 -6.67 2.87 24.03
CA ASN A 213 -7.56 1.87 23.45
C ASN A 213 -8.25 2.36 22.18
N LEU A 214 -8.73 3.61 22.17
CA LEU A 214 -9.33 4.22 20.98
C LEU A 214 -8.32 4.35 19.85
N LEU A 215 -7.07 4.71 20.17
CA LEU A 215 -5.99 4.72 19.18
C LEU A 215 -5.76 3.30 18.62
N LEU A 216 -5.63 2.27 19.46
CA LEU A 216 -5.43 0.89 19.00
C LEU A 216 -6.58 0.36 18.14
N VAL A 217 -7.84 0.70 18.46
CA VAL A 217 -9.02 0.41 17.62
C VAL A 217 -8.92 1.14 16.27
N ALA A 218 -8.60 2.43 16.31
CA ALA A 218 -8.43 3.24 15.11
C ALA A 218 -7.31 2.70 14.19
N ALA A 219 -6.32 1.97 14.72
CA ALA A 219 -5.24 1.38 13.94
C ALA A 219 -5.78 0.44 12.84
N GLY A 220 -6.81 -0.35 13.19
CA GLY A 220 -7.49 -1.22 12.24
C GLY A 220 -8.13 -0.42 11.10
N ILE A 221 -8.80 0.68 11.43
CA ILE A 221 -9.48 1.54 10.45
C ILE A 221 -8.46 2.26 9.55
N VAL A 222 -7.49 2.93 10.16
CA VAL A 222 -6.44 3.71 9.49
C VAL A 222 -5.64 2.86 8.51
N THR A 223 -5.49 1.56 8.80
CA THR A 223 -4.76 0.64 7.90
C THR A 223 -5.65 -0.12 6.92
N THR A 224 -6.91 -0.38 7.27
CA THR A 224 -7.87 -1.06 6.37
C THR A 224 -8.35 -0.18 5.23
N ILE A 225 -8.69 1.08 5.50
CA ILE A 225 -9.19 2.01 4.48
C ILE A 225 -8.23 2.13 3.29
N PRO A 226 -6.91 2.41 3.47
CA PRO A 226 -6.00 2.50 2.34
C PRO A 226 -5.83 1.17 1.60
N LEU A 227 -5.89 0.02 2.28
CA LEU A 227 -5.86 -1.30 1.62
C LEU A 227 -7.12 -1.55 0.78
N LEU A 228 -8.30 -1.17 1.27
CA LEU A 228 -9.55 -1.22 0.49
C LEU A 228 -9.45 -0.35 -0.76
N CYS A 229 -8.93 0.87 -0.60
CA CYS A 229 -8.71 1.80 -1.69
C CYS A 229 -7.68 1.25 -2.70
N PHE A 230 -6.54 0.73 -2.22
CA PHE A 230 -5.52 0.11 -3.03
C PHE A 230 -6.06 -1.08 -3.84
N ALA A 231 -6.69 -2.05 -3.18
CA ALA A 231 -7.23 -3.23 -3.84
C ALA A 231 -8.36 -2.85 -4.81
N GLY A 232 -9.18 -1.86 -4.46
CA GLY A 232 -10.22 -1.31 -5.33
C GLY A 232 -9.64 -0.61 -6.56
N SER A 233 -8.49 0.04 -6.42
CA SER A 233 -7.77 0.66 -7.53
C SER A 233 -7.08 -0.38 -8.42
N ALA A 234 -6.42 -1.38 -7.83
CA ALA A 234 -5.66 -2.40 -8.55
C ALA A 234 -6.50 -3.16 -9.59
N VAL A 235 -7.79 -3.41 -9.30
CA VAL A 235 -8.71 -4.06 -10.25
C VAL A 235 -9.26 -3.12 -11.33
N ARG A 236 -9.07 -1.79 -11.20
CA ARG A 236 -9.66 -0.76 -12.06
C ARG A 236 -8.69 -0.06 -12.99
N ILE A 237 -7.42 0.06 -12.60
CA ILE A 237 -6.38 0.73 -13.40
C ILE A 237 -5.21 -0.22 -13.66
N PRO A 238 -4.43 -0.03 -14.75
CA PRO A 238 -3.20 -0.79 -14.97
C PRO A 238 -2.26 -0.75 -13.77
N PHE A 239 -1.62 -1.87 -13.47
CA PHE A 239 -0.74 -2.03 -12.32
C PHE A 239 0.50 -1.14 -12.42
N SER A 240 1.00 -0.92 -13.64
CA SER A 240 2.03 0.08 -13.93
C SER A 240 1.63 1.51 -13.55
N ILE A 241 0.39 1.91 -13.84
CA ILE A 241 -0.14 3.22 -13.45
C ILE A 241 -0.27 3.30 -11.93
N LEU A 242 -0.75 2.23 -11.29
CA LEU A 242 -0.84 2.14 -9.83
C LEU A 242 0.54 2.29 -9.16
N GLY A 243 1.60 1.77 -9.79
CA GLY A 243 3.00 1.97 -9.39
C GLY A 243 3.36 3.44 -9.26
N PHE A 244 3.09 4.27 -10.28
CA PHE A 244 3.39 5.71 -10.21
C PHE A 244 2.61 6.44 -9.10
N PHE A 245 1.34 6.07 -8.86
CA PHE A 245 0.57 6.65 -7.76
C PHE A 245 1.19 6.38 -6.38
N GLN A 246 1.99 5.32 -6.22
CA GLN A 246 2.67 5.02 -4.96
C GLN A 246 3.59 6.14 -4.50
N TYR A 247 4.24 6.86 -5.43
CA TYR A 247 5.17 7.93 -5.11
C TYR A 247 4.51 9.10 -4.35
N ILE A 248 3.18 9.20 -4.32
CA ILE A 248 2.45 10.14 -3.46
C ILE A 248 2.81 9.91 -1.99
N GLY A 249 2.84 8.65 -1.54
CA GLY A 249 3.11 8.29 -0.15
C GLY A 249 4.48 8.79 0.32
N PRO A 250 5.59 8.34 -0.29
CA PRO A 250 6.94 8.81 0.03
C PRO A 250 7.13 10.32 -0.12
N SER A 251 6.46 10.95 -1.09
CA SER A 251 6.54 12.42 -1.26
C SER A 251 5.91 13.16 -0.08
N ILE A 252 4.75 12.72 0.40
CA ILE A 252 4.11 13.30 1.59
C ILE A 252 4.99 13.04 2.82
N MET A 253 5.49 11.81 2.99
CA MET A 253 6.36 11.46 4.12
C MET A 253 7.63 12.33 4.15
N PHE A 254 8.26 12.56 3.00
CA PHE A 254 9.44 13.43 2.89
C PHE A 254 9.12 14.88 3.27
N ILE A 255 8.00 15.42 2.79
CA ILE A 255 7.56 16.77 3.16
C ILE A 255 7.30 16.86 4.67
N LEU A 256 6.65 15.86 5.26
CA LEU A 256 6.41 15.80 6.71
C LEU A 256 7.73 15.74 7.50
N ALA A 257 8.68 14.89 7.08
CA ALA A 257 9.99 14.76 7.71
C ALA A 257 10.73 16.11 7.76
N VAL A 258 10.83 16.81 6.63
CA VAL A 258 11.58 18.07 6.54
C VAL A 258 10.84 19.24 7.19
N LYS A 259 9.51 19.38 6.96
CA LYS A 259 8.76 20.59 7.37
C LYS A 259 8.11 20.49 8.73
N LEU A 260 7.67 19.30 9.15
CA LEU A 260 6.93 19.12 10.40
C LEU A 260 7.82 18.51 11.48
N PHE A 261 8.66 17.54 11.12
CA PHE A 261 9.59 16.90 12.05
C PHE A 261 10.96 17.56 12.13
N ASN A 262 11.22 18.57 11.29
CA ASN A 262 12.48 19.32 11.24
C ASN A 262 13.71 18.41 11.07
N GLU A 263 13.56 17.29 10.36
CA GLU A 263 14.69 16.44 10.01
C GLU A 263 15.64 17.19 9.04
N PRO A 264 16.96 16.96 9.15
CA PRO A 264 17.93 17.61 8.28
C PRO A 264 17.65 17.26 6.81
N PHE A 265 17.66 18.29 5.96
CA PHE A 265 17.49 18.10 4.53
C PHE A 265 18.71 17.41 3.93
N ASP A 266 18.51 16.18 3.50
CA ASP A 266 19.50 15.39 2.79
C ASP A 266 19.46 15.70 1.29
N ILE A 267 20.58 16.19 0.76
CA ILE A 267 20.74 16.58 -0.64
C ILE A 267 20.47 15.39 -1.56
N GLU A 268 20.90 14.18 -1.17
CA GLU A 268 20.74 12.97 -1.98
C GLU A 268 19.26 12.60 -2.12
N LYS A 269 18.51 12.66 -1.01
CA LYS A 269 17.04 12.51 -1.04
C LYS A 269 16.39 13.62 -1.88
N GLY A 270 16.87 14.86 -1.76
CA GLY A 270 16.40 15.98 -2.57
C GLY A 270 16.55 15.74 -4.08
N ILE A 271 17.70 15.23 -4.52
CA ILE A 271 17.96 14.86 -5.92
C ILE A 271 17.04 13.71 -6.34
N THR A 272 16.93 12.66 -5.52
CA THR A 272 16.02 11.52 -5.75
C THR A 272 14.58 11.98 -5.95
N PHE A 273 14.06 12.85 -5.08
CA PHE A 273 12.71 13.41 -5.21
C PHE A 273 12.58 14.34 -6.41
N GLY A 274 13.61 15.09 -6.79
CA GLY A 274 13.62 15.88 -8.02
C GLY A 274 13.37 15.03 -9.27
N PHE A 275 14.07 13.88 -9.38
CA PHE A 275 13.85 12.92 -10.46
C PHE A 275 12.47 12.27 -10.41
N ILE A 276 12.00 11.85 -9.23
CA ILE A 276 10.68 11.24 -9.05
C ILE A 276 9.57 12.22 -9.40
N TRP A 277 9.64 13.47 -8.96
CA TRP A 277 8.64 14.48 -9.27
C TRP A 277 8.66 14.87 -10.75
N GLY A 278 9.85 14.95 -11.37
CA GLY A 278 9.97 15.07 -12.82
C GLY A 278 9.28 13.92 -13.56
N ALA A 279 9.51 12.67 -13.13
CA ALA A 279 8.83 11.50 -13.67
C ALA A 279 7.31 11.58 -13.53
N LEU A 280 6.80 12.00 -12.36
CA LEU A 280 5.37 12.17 -12.10
C LEU A 280 4.74 13.25 -12.98
N VAL A 281 5.41 14.39 -13.18
CA VAL A 281 4.94 15.46 -14.07
C VAL A 281 4.79 14.95 -15.50
N ILE A 282 5.78 14.22 -16.01
CA ILE A 282 5.72 13.62 -17.35
C ILE A 282 4.59 12.59 -17.45
N PHE A 283 4.47 11.73 -16.44
CA PHE A 283 3.45 10.69 -16.38
C PHE A 283 2.02 11.27 -16.35
N VAL A 284 1.78 12.27 -15.51
CA VAL A 284 0.50 12.98 -15.42
C VAL A 284 0.21 13.74 -16.73
N GLY A 285 1.22 14.39 -17.31
CA GLY A 285 1.12 15.05 -18.61
C GLY A 285 0.68 14.10 -19.72
N ASP A 286 1.29 12.91 -19.82
CA ASP A 286 0.91 11.86 -20.78
C ASP A 286 -0.54 11.36 -20.57
N MET A 287 -0.99 11.24 -19.31
CA MET A 287 -2.39 10.90 -19.01
C MET A 287 -3.37 11.98 -19.47
N ILE A 288 -3.05 13.27 -19.24
CA ILE A 288 -3.90 14.40 -19.65
C ILE A 288 -3.97 14.51 -21.17
N LEU A 289 -2.81 14.47 -21.85
CA LEU A 289 -2.72 14.55 -23.32
C LEU A 289 -3.53 13.45 -23.99
N GLN A 290 -3.47 12.22 -23.48
CA GLN A 290 -4.23 11.11 -24.03
C GLN A 290 -5.74 11.29 -23.84
N ARG A 291 -6.16 11.79 -22.67
CA ARG A 291 -7.57 12.08 -22.42
C ARG A 291 -8.09 13.18 -23.35
N GLN A 292 -7.32 14.24 -23.56
CA GLN A 292 -7.66 15.32 -24.50
C GLN A 292 -7.80 14.79 -25.93
N ARG A 293 -6.83 14.01 -26.41
CA ARG A 293 -6.88 13.38 -27.74
C ARG A 293 -8.11 12.49 -27.92
N ARG A 294 -8.44 11.66 -26.92
CA ARG A 294 -9.62 10.79 -26.96
C ARG A 294 -10.92 11.59 -27.00
N ASN A 295 -11.01 12.68 -26.23
CA ASN A 295 -12.18 13.56 -26.24
C ASN A 295 -12.32 14.31 -27.56
N ALA A 296 -11.22 14.76 -28.17
CA ALA A 296 -11.24 15.42 -29.47
C ALA A 296 -11.73 14.48 -30.57
N LEU A 297 -11.26 13.23 -30.58
CA LEU A 297 -11.72 12.20 -31.52
C LEU A 297 -13.21 11.88 -31.35
N ALA A 298 -13.69 11.76 -30.10
CA ALA A 298 -15.10 11.49 -29.82
C ALA A 298 -16.02 12.65 -30.26
N LYS A 299 -15.54 13.89 -30.19
CA LYS A 299 -16.26 15.07 -30.72
C LYS A 299 -16.24 15.14 -32.24
N ALA A 300 -15.16 14.67 -32.89
CA ALA A 300 -15.06 14.65 -34.35
C ALA A 300 -15.91 13.54 -34.99
N SER A 301 -16.29 12.52 -34.22
CA SER A 301 -17.14 11.40 -34.65
C SER A 301 -18.63 11.56 -34.31
N ALA A 302 -19.03 12.66 -33.67
CA ALA A 302 -20.39 12.97 -33.24
C ALA A 302 -20.96 14.12 -34.09
#